data_AF-A0A914X6U1-F1
#
_entry.id   AF-A0A914X6U1-F1
#
_cell.length_a   1.000
_cell.length_b   1.000
_cell.length_c   1.000
_cell.angle_alpha   90.00
_cell.angle_beta   90.00
_cell.angle_gamma   90.00
#
_symmetry.space_group_name_H-M   'P 1'
#
loop_
_entity.id
_entity.type
_entity.pdbx_description
1 polymer ?
#
loop_
_entity_poly.entity_id
_entity_poly.type
_entity_poly.pdbx_seq_one_letter_code
_entity_poly.pdbx_strand_id
1 'polypeptide(L)'
;MTLKVFLALATSLAMSQSGYCCSCIPLTDETIMCQSSYVAVVELRSAMYDPAKLLYTYQGDQKRILKANFELGSDESLVFSTPASTEACGSPLELTENGEENTFLIAAYGDVADGIEFGSCDYVARWNSLSEEQQKKLTKENYANTCAEKW
;
A
#
# COMPACT_ATOMS: atom_id res chain seq x y z
N MET A 1 -13.57 -50.02 43.82
CA MET A 1 -13.45 -48.63 44.31
C MET A 1 -12.43 -47.91 43.43
N THR A 2 -12.85 -47.52 42.22
CA THR A 2 -13.28 -46.17 41.78
C THR A 2 -12.09 -45.29 41.36
N LEU A 3 -11.78 -45.39 40.07
CA LEU A 3 -10.84 -44.54 39.33
C LEU A 3 -11.49 -43.15 39.14
N LYS A 4 -10.92 -42.09 39.71
CA LYS A 4 -11.37 -40.71 39.47
C LYS A 4 -10.73 -40.19 38.18
N VAL A 5 -11.49 -40.19 37.10
CA VAL A 5 -11.16 -39.46 35.86
C VAL A 5 -11.64 -38.01 36.05
N PHE A 6 -10.71 -37.07 36.14
CA PHE A 6 -11.02 -35.63 36.06
C PHE A 6 -11.15 -35.25 34.59
N LEU A 7 -12.39 -35.12 34.10
CA LEU A 7 -12.69 -34.48 32.84
C LEU A 7 -12.61 -32.96 33.04
N ALA A 8 -11.49 -32.35 32.68
CA ALA A 8 -11.43 -30.90 32.53
C ALA A 8 -12.16 -30.53 31.23
N LEU A 9 -13.38 -30.01 31.33
CA LEU A 9 -14.03 -29.32 30.22
C LEU A 9 -13.22 -28.06 29.89
N ALA A 10 -12.38 -28.14 28.87
CA ALA A 10 -11.86 -26.96 28.21
C ALA A 10 -13.01 -26.31 27.43
N THR A 11 -13.71 -25.36 28.05
CA THR A 11 -14.54 -24.39 27.31
C THR A 11 -13.59 -23.56 26.46
N SER A 12 -13.43 -23.94 25.20
CA SER A 12 -12.86 -23.11 24.17
C SER A 12 -13.74 -21.87 24.03
N LEU A 13 -13.27 -20.72 24.51
CA LEU A 13 -13.74 -19.44 23.98
C LEU A 13 -13.33 -19.45 22.51
N ALA A 14 -14.30 -19.74 21.62
CA ALA A 14 -14.18 -19.37 20.23
C ALA A 14 -14.05 -17.85 20.20
N MET A 15 -12.82 -17.34 20.10
CA MET A 15 -12.60 -16.01 19.55
C MET A 15 -13.16 -16.09 18.13
N SER A 16 -14.37 -15.58 17.94
CA SER A 16 -14.86 -15.19 16.64
C SER A 16 -13.85 -14.18 16.11
N GLN A 17 -12.93 -14.64 15.28
CA GLN A 17 -12.10 -13.80 14.45
C GLN A 17 -13.09 -13.05 13.55
N SER A 18 -13.48 -11.85 13.96
CA SER A 18 -14.23 -10.96 13.09
C SER A 18 -13.33 -10.75 11.88
N GLY A 19 -13.68 -11.34 10.74
CA GLY A 19 -13.02 -11.04 9.48
C GLY A 19 -13.18 -9.54 9.25
N TYR A 20 -12.14 -8.77 9.55
CA TYR A 20 -12.11 -7.35 9.30
C TYR A 20 -12.05 -7.20 7.79
N CYS A 21 -13.22 -7.10 7.14
CA CYS A 21 -13.28 -6.71 5.75
C CYS A 21 -12.68 -5.32 5.63
N CYS A 22 -11.63 -5.16 4.83
CA CYS A 22 -11.00 -3.87 4.59
C CYS A 22 -11.98 -2.99 3.81
N SER A 23 -12.60 -2.06 4.53
CA SER A 23 -13.56 -1.11 3.97
C SER A 23 -12.88 0.25 3.89
N CYS A 24 -12.48 0.63 2.68
CA CYS A 24 -11.80 1.89 2.41
C CYS A 24 -12.79 2.91 1.82
N ILE A 25 -12.64 4.17 2.19
CA ILE A 25 -13.39 5.27 1.57
C ILE A 25 -12.66 5.64 0.27
N PRO A 26 -13.36 5.73 -0.88
CA PRO A 26 -12.73 6.20 -2.12
C PRO A 26 -12.03 7.54 -1.92
N LEU A 27 -10.78 7.63 -2.33
CA LEU A 27 -9.96 8.83 -2.15
C LEU A 27 -10.18 9.83 -3.28
N THR A 28 -10.27 11.11 -2.93
CA THR A 28 -10.23 12.21 -3.91
C THR A 28 -8.80 12.61 -4.20
N ASP A 29 -8.53 13.23 -5.36
CA ASP A 29 -7.18 13.71 -5.70
C ASP A 29 -6.58 14.63 -4.62
N GLU A 30 -7.41 15.44 -3.96
CA GLU A 30 -6.98 16.27 -2.82
C GLU A 30 -6.61 15.42 -1.60
N THR A 31 -7.43 14.42 -1.26
CA THR A 31 -7.15 13.50 -0.16
C THR A 31 -5.85 12.73 -0.38
N ILE A 32 -5.65 12.21 -1.60
CA ILE A 32 -4.43 11.52 -2.04
C ILE A 32 -3.21 12.41 -1.77
N MET A 33 -3.24 13.64 -2.28
CA MET A 33 -2.07 14.52 -2.19
C MET A 33 -1.83 15.06 -0.78
N CYS A 34 -2.89 15.38 -0.04
CA CYS A 34 -2.74 16.02 1.27
C CYS A 34 -2.44 15.02 2.39
N GLN A 35 -3.05 13.83 2.35
CA GLN A 35 -2.97 12.90 3.48
C GLN A 35 -1.90 11.81 3.31
N SER A 36 -1.51 11.46 2.08
CA SER A 36 -0.42 10.50 1.87
C SER A 36 0.93 11.10 2.26
N SER A 37 1.80 10.30 2.87
CA SER A 37 3.18 10.68 3.22
C SER A 37 4.12 10.55 2.02
N TYR A 38 3.78 9.67 1.08
CA TYR A 38 4.50 9.44 -0.15
C TYR A 38 3.53 9.44 -1.33
N VAL A 39 3.85 10.15 -2.40
CA VAL A 39 3.13 10.12 -3.68
C VAL A 39 4.14 10.16 -4.81
N ALA A 40 4.19 9.11 -5.62
CA ALA A 40 5.11 9.05 -6.75
C ALA A 40 4.60 8.17 -7.89
N VAL A 41 5.10 8.47 -9.09
CA VAL A 41 5.06 7.57 -10.23
C VAL A 41 6.30 6.68 -10.17
N VAL A 42 6.09 5.38 -10.11
CA VAL A 42 7.13 4.36 -9.91
C VAL A 42 7.01 3.27 -10.96
N GLU A 43 8.13 2.74 -11.44
CA GLU A 43 8.16 1.54 -12.27
C GLU A 43 8.58 0.35 -11.43
N LEU A 44 7.72 -0.64 -11.28
CA LEU A 44 8.00 -1.85 -10.51
C LEU A 44 8.70 -2.88 -11.41
N ARG A 45 9.87 -3.34 -10.99
CA ARG A 45 10.74 -4.24 -11.77
C ARG A 45 10.55 -5.72 -11.42
N SER A 46 10.30 -6.02 -10.16
CA SER A 46 10.16 -7.39 -9.68
C SER A 46 9.21 -7.47 -8.51
N ALA A 47 8.64 -8.66 -8.30
CA ALA A 47 7.77 -8.98 -7.18
C ALA A 47 8.27 -10.28 -6.52
N MET A 48 8.32 -10.30 -5.20
CA MET A 48 8.67 -11.46 -4.40
C MET A 48 7.61 -11.68 -3.33
N TYR A 49 7.13 -12.93 -3.20
CA TYR A 49 6.21 -13.32 -2.15
C TYR A 49 6.99 -13.98 -1.00
N ASP A 50 6.83 -13.45 0.21
CA ASP A 50 7.33 -14.07 1.43
C ASP A 50 6.17 -14.83 2.15
N PRO A 51 6.14 -16.18 2.08
CA PRO A 51 5.09 -16.97 2.71
C PRO A 51 5.17 -16.98 4.24
N ALA A 52 6.31 -16.64 4.84
CA ALA A 52 6.44 -16.56 6.29
C ALA A 52 5.84 -15.26 6.84
N LYS A 53 5.87 -14.19 6.04
CA LYS A 53 5.31 -12.87 6.40
C LYS A 53 3.94 -12.60 5.78
N LEU A 54 3.50 -13.43 4.83
CA LEU A 54 2.31 -13.21 4.01
C LEU A 54 2.33 -11.83 3.33
N LEU A 55 3.48 -11.48 2.74
CA LEU A 55 3.77 -10.15 2.20
C LEU A 55 4.27 -10.27 0.76
N TYR A 56 3.79 -9.39 -0.12
CA TYR A 56 4.46 -9.12 -1.38
C TYR A 56 5.43 -7.95 -1.21
N THR A 57 6.61 -8.11 -1.78
CA THR A 57 7.65 -7.08 -1.84
C THR A 57 8.01 -6.84 -3.29
N TYR A 58 8.04 -5.56 -3.69
CA TYR A 58 8.38 -5.12 -5.02
C TYR A 58 9.64 -4.28 -4.98
N GLN A 59 10.54 -4.51 -5.95
CA GLN A 59 11.59 -3.53 -6.22
C GLN A 59 11.11 -2.59 -7.32
N GLY A 60 11.27 -1.29 -7.12
CA GLY A 60 10.85 -0.30 -8.10
C GLY A 60 11.77 0.90 -8.16
N ASP A 61 11.80 1.52 -9.34
CA ASP A 61 12.52 2.76 -9.57
C ASP A 61 11.53 3.93 -9.55
N GLN A 62 11.91 5.01 -8.88
CA GLN A 62 11.13 6.23 -8.88
C GLN A 62 11.30 6.97 -10.21
N LYS A 63 10.21 7.21 -10.93
CA LYS A 63 10.24 8.00 -12.17
C LYS A 63 9.92 9.46 -11.93
N ARG A 64 9.02 9.73 -10.99
CA ARG A 64 8.65 11.09 -10.58
C ARG A 64 8.09 11.09 -9.17
N ILE A 65 8.79 11.75 -8.25
CA ILE A 65 8.27 12.03 -6.91
C ILE A 65 7.36 13.26 -7.00
N LEU A 66 6.13 13.14 -6.50
CA LEU A 66 5.18 14.25 -6.38
C LEU A 66 5.12 14.78 -4.95
N LYS A 67 5.27 13.89 -3.97
CA LYS A 67 5.37 14.20 -2.55
C LYS A 67 6.17 13.13 -1.82
N ALA A 68 7.04 13.54 -0.91
CA ALA A 68 7.66 12.68 0.08
C ALA A 68 7.89 13.51 1.34
N ASN A 69 7.29 13.10 2.46
CA ASN A 69 7.43 13.79 3.75
C ASN A 69 8.68 13.35 4.53
N PHE A 70 9.52 12.52 3.92
CA PHE A 70 10.74 11.94 4.47
C PHE A 70 11.86 12.02 3.45
N GLU A 71 13.10 11.93 3.93
CA GLU A 71 14.26 11.87 3.06
C GLU A 71 14.32 10.49 2.38
N LEU A 72 14.28 10.51 1.06
CA LEU A 72 14.58 9.34 0.26
C LEU A 72 16.10 9.17 0.24
N GLY A 73 16.57 7.94 0.46
CA GLY A 73 17.99 7.61 0.32
C GLY A 73 18.50 7.99 -1.08
N SER A 74 19.83 8.07 -1.24
CA SER A 74 20.46 8.43 -2.52
C SER A 74 20.19 7.43 -3.66
N ASP A 75 19.63 6.27 -3.34
CA ASP A 75 19.29 5.24 -4.31
C ASP A 75 17.89 5.50 -4.91
N GLU A 76 17.82 5.61 -6.23
CA GLU A 76 16.57 5.74 -6.99
C GLU A 76 15.68 4.48 -6.91
N SER A 77 16.24 3.37 -6.41
CA SER A 77 15.57 2.10 -6.23
C SER A 77 15.00 1.98 -4.81
N LEU A 78 13.69 1.83 -4.73
CA LEU A 78 12.97 1.60 -3.48
C LEU A 78 12.37 0.20 -3.40
N VAL A 79 12.12 -0.21 -2.16
CA VAL A 79 11.32 -1.38 -1.83
C VAL A 79 9.89 -0.93 -1.50
N PHE A 80 8.92 -1.61 -2.10
CA PHE A 80 7.50 -1.40 -1.82
C PHE A 80 6.91 -2.70 -1.29
N SER A 81 6.02 -2.64 -0.31
CA SER A 81 5.42 -3.84 0.28
C SER A 81 3.93 -3.70 0.54
N THR A 82 3.22 -4.81 0.39
CA THR A 82 1.79 -4.90 0.67
C THR A 82 1.45 -6.29 1.21
N PRO A 83 0.48 -6.42 2.14
CA PRO A 83 -0.05 -7.71 2.54
C PRO A 83 -0.48 -8.55 1.32
N ALA A 84 -0.29 -9.87 1.40
CA ALA A 84 -0.53 -10.74 0.26
C ALA A 84 -2.00 -11.03 -0.04
N SER A 85 -2.91 -10.71 0.88
CA SER A 85 -4.34 -10.92 0.70
C SER A 85 -5.13 -9.64 0.94
N THR A 86 -6.23 -9.50 0.19
CA THR A 86 -7.20 -8.42 0.37
C THR A 86 -7.91 -8.49 1.72
N GLU A 87 -8.03 -9.69 2.29
CA GLU A 87 -8.54 -9.92 3.66
C GLU A 87 -7.64 -9.30 4.74
N ALA A 88 -6.34 -9.13 4.45
CA ALA A 88 -5.37 -8.45 5.30
C ALA A 88 -5.11 -6.99 4.83
N CYS A 89 -6.03 -6.42 4.05
CA CYS A 89 -5.93 -5.08 3.46
C CYS A 89 -4.77 -4.92 2.47
N GLY A 90 -4.35 -6.03 1.86
CA GLY A 90 -3.36 -6.05 0.79
C GLY A 90 -3.90 -5.48 -0.52
N SER A 91 -2.99 -4.91 -1.30
CA SER A 91 -3.22 -4.51 -2.69
C SER A 91 -2.17 -5.18 -3.59
N PRO A 92 -2.12 -6.52 -3.67
CA PRO A 92 -1.14 -7.21 -4.50
C PRO A 92 -1.28 -6.79 -5.96
N LEU A 93 -0.16 -6.38 -6.55
CA LEU A 93 -0.06 -5.94 -7.93
C LEU A 93 0.46 -7.07 -8.82
N GLU A 94 -0.18 -7.25 -9.96
CA GLU A 94 0.29 -8.12 -11.02
C GLU A 94 1.24 -7.35 -11.94
N LEU A 95 2.50 -7.80 -12.01
CA LEU A 95 3.47 -7.27 -12.97
C LEU A 95 3.32 -8.00 -14.30
N THR A 96 3.49 -7.27 -15.38
CA THR A 96 3.46 -7.78 -16.75
C THR A 96 4.88 -7.90 -17.30
N GLU A 97 5.05 -8.66 -18.40
CA GLU A 97 6.31 -8.70 -19.14
C GLU A 97 6.63 -7.37 -19.84
N ASN A 98 5.60 -6.54 -20.08
CA ASN A 98 5.77 -5.19 -20.59
C ASN A 98 6.13 -4.23 -19.46
N GLY A 99 7.42 -3.91 -19.33
CA GLY A 99 7.92 -3.01 -18.27
C GLY A 99 7.20 -1.67 -18.20
N GLU A 100 6.75 -1.11 -19.33
CA GLU A 100 5.99 0.15 -19.35
C GLU A 100 4.64 0.03 -18.62
N GLU A 101 3.99 -1.14 -18.67
CA GLU A 101 2.73 -1.42 -17.97
C GLU A 101 2.91 -1.61 -16.46
N ASN A 102 4.15 -1.76 -16.00
CA ASN A 102 4.51 -1.83 -14.59
C ASN A 102 4.78 -0.45 -13.98
N THR A 103 4.37 0.63 -14.66
CA THR A 103 4.39 1.98 -14.12
C THR A 103 3.11 2.26 -13.36
N PHE A 104 3.22 2.63 -12.08
CA PHE A 104 2.11 2.90 -11.19
C PHE A 104 2.24 4.28 -10.55
N LEU A 105 1.10 4.92 -10.30
CA LEU A 105 1.02 5.96 -9.28
C LEU A 105 0.75 5.27 -7.94
N ILE A 106 1.64 5.46 -6.97
CA ILE A 106 1.47 4.98 -5.59
C ILE A 106 1.40 6.20 -4.67
N ALA A 107 0.30 6.32 -3.94
CA ALA A 107 0.14 7.28 -2.86
C ALA A 107 -0.12 6.55 -1.55
N ALA A 108 0.93 6.48 -0.73
CA ALA A 108 0.96 5.71 0.51
C ALA A 108 0.91 6.62 1.73
N TYR A 109 0.12 6.24 2.74
CA TYR A 109 0.04 6.96 4.01
C TYR A 109 1.25 6.70 4.93
N GLY A 110 1.86 5.52 4.85
CA GLY A 110 2.98 5.13 5.70
C GLY A 110 4.30 5.01 4.96
N ASP A 111 5.38 5.40 5.63
CA ASP A 111 6.73 4.92 5.41
C ASP A 111 7.14 4.04 6.59
N VAL A 112 7.97 3.03 6.33
CA VAL A 112 8.71 2.32 7.38
C VAL A 112 10.18 2.38 7.04
N ALA A 113 11.04 2.20 8.05
CA ALA A 113 12.51 2.29 7.90
C ALA A 113 13.09 1.43 6.74
N ASP A 114 12.33 0.44 6.26
CA ASP A 114 12.73 -0.53 5.24
C ASP A 114 12.04 -0.34 3.86
N GLY A 115 11.19 0.69 3.66
CA GLY A 115 10.52 0.93 2.37
C GLY A 115 9.15 1.62 2.45
N ILE A 116 8.41 1.56 1.33
CA ILE A 116 7.06 2.12 1.20
C ILE A 116 6.03 1.00 1.39
N GLU A 117 5.20 1.11 2.42
CA GLU A 117 4.06 0.21 2.62
C GLU A 117 2.80 0.78 1.98
N PHE A 118 2.04 -0.08 1.32
CA PHE A 118 0.75 0.27 0.76
C PHE A 118 -0.25 -0.88 0.89
N GLY A 119 -1.53 -0.56 0.87
CA GLY A 119 -2.62 -1.51 1.00
C GLY A 119 -3.86 -1.08 0.21
N SER A 120 -4.96 -1.76 0.48
CA SER A 120 -6.23 -1.58 -0.24
C SER A 120 -6.86 -0.20 -0.04
N CYS A 121 -6.45 0.54 1.00
CA CYS A 121 -6.94 1.89 1.29
C CYS A 121 -6.02 3.00 0.80
N ASP A 122 -4.83 2.66 0.32
CA ASP A 122 -3.93 3.58 -0.36
C ASP A 122 -4.36 3.75 -1.82
N TYR A 123 -3.94 4.85 -2.44
CA TYR A 123 -4.22 5.02 -3.87
C TYR A 123 -3.12 4.38 -4.69
N VAL A 124 -3.49 3.31 -5.41
CA VAL A 124 -2.59 2.63 -6.34
C VAL A 124 -3.31 2.45 -7.67
N ALA A 125 -2.71 2.96 -8.75
CA ALA A 125 -3.27 2.85 -10.09
C ALA A 125 -2.15 2.69 -11.11
N ARG A 126 -2.39 1.91 -12.17
CA ARG A 126 -1.47 1.90 -13.33
C ARG A 126 -1.44 3.29 -13.94
N TRP A 127 -0.26 3.85 -14.13
CA TRP A 127 -0.09 5.22 -14.63
C TRP A 127 -0.81 5.43 -15.98
N ASN A 128 -0.62 4.49 -16.90
CA ASN A 128 -1.23 4.54 -18.24
C ASN A 128 -2.74 4.28 -18.25
N SER A 129 -3.33 3.86 -17.12
CA SER A 129 -4.80 3.76 -17.00
C SER A 129 -5.47 5.07 -16.59
N LEU A 130 -4.69 6.04 -16.09
CA LEU A 130 -5.17 7.38 -15.77
C LEU A 130 -5.29 8.21 -17.05
N SER A 131 -6.36 9.01 -17.16
CA SER A 131 -6.49 9.96 -18.27
C SER A 131 -5.40 11.02 -18.21
N GLU A 132 -5.06 11.63 -19.35
CA GLU A 132 -4.10 12.75 -19.39
C GLU A 132 -4.49 13.89 -18.44
N GLU A 133 -5.79 14.15 -18.28
CA GLU A 133 -6.30 15.15 -17.35
C GLU A 133 -6.04 14.76 -15.90
N GLN A 134 -6.27 13.49 -15.52
CA GLN A 134 -5.96 12.97 -14.18
C GLN A 134 -4.47 13.02 -13.90
N GLN A 135 -3.65 12.56 -14.84
CA GLN A 135 -2.18 12.63 -14.73
C GLN A 135 -1.73 14.07 -14.50
N LYS A 136 -2.16 15.00 -15.36
CA LYS A 136 -1.80 16.42 -15.26
C LYS A 136 -2.28 17.05 -13.95
N LYS A 137 -3.49 16.71 -13.51
CA LYS A 137 -4.06 17.20 -12.26
C LYS A 137 -3.22 16.71 -11.08
N LEU A 138 -2.98 15.42 -10.97
CA LEU A 138 -2.19 14.80 -9.88
C LEU A 138 -0.74 15.30 -9.86
N THR A 139 -0.12 15.60 -11.00
CA THR A 139 1.22 16.18 -11.03
C THR A 139 1.28 17.70 -10.84
N LYS A 140 0.15 18.36 -10.55
CA LYS A 140 0.11 19.82 -10.42
C LYS A 140 0.79 20.25 -9.11
N GLU A 141 1.79 21.12 -9.23
CA GLU A 141 2.60 21.64 -8.10
C GLU A 141 1.79 22.38 -7.01
N ASN A 142 0.55 22.80 -7.30
CA ASN A 142 -0.24 23.59 -6.37
C ASN A 142 -0.88 22.78 -5.24
N TYR A 143 -0.82 21.44 -5.25
CA TYR A 143 -1.33 20.65 -4.12
C TYR A 143 -0.62 20.99 -2.81
N ALA A 144 0.69 21.26 -2.84
CA ALA A 144 1.44 21.70 -1.66
C ALA A 144 0.82 22.96 -1.00
N ASN A 145 0.40 23.94 -1.82
CA ASN A 145 -0.26 25.16 -1.33
C ASN A 145 -1.70 24.90 -0.85
N THR A 146 -2.40 23.95 -1.47
CA THR A 146 -3.80 23.63 -1.14
C THR A 146 -3.91 22.82 0.17
N CYS A 147 -2.91 21.99 0.47
CA CYS A 147 -2.90 21.14 1.66
C CYS A 147 -2.53 21.88 2.95
N ALA A 148 -1.81 23.00 2.85
CA ALA A 148 -1.39 23.82 4.00
C ALA A 148 -2.54 24.66 4.61
N GLU A 149 -3.61 24.94 3.85
CA GLU A 149 -4.68 25.86 4.27
C GLU A 149 -5.84 25.19 5.03
N LYS A 150 -5.76 23.89 5.37
CA LYS A 150 -6.90 23.12 5.91
C LYS A 150 -6.74 22.54 7.32
N TRP A 151 -5.84 23.09 8.15
CA TRP A 151 -5.71 22.72 9.57
C TRP A 151 -5.59 23.93 10.47
#